data_AF-A0A2E6NQT9-F1
#
_entry.id   AF-A0A2E6NQT9-F1
#
_cell.length_a   1.000
_cell.length_b   1.000
_cell.length_c   1.000
_cell.angle_alpha   90.00
_cell.angle_beta   90.00
_cell.angle_gamma   90.00
#
_symmetry.space_group_name_H-M   'P 1'
#
loop_
_entity.id
_entity.type
_entity.pdbx_description
1 polymer ?
#
loop_
_entity_poly.entity_id
_entity_poly.type
_entity_poly.pdbx_seq_one_letter_code
_entity_poly.pdbx_strand_id
1 'polypeptide(L)'
;MKNLLATTLLSVFVLFTLASNQPIALSGCPDFDSDGICNDDDNCFLTSNPDQADADGDGRGDVCDQCPADPDNDIDHDQICGDVDNCPGLWNPDQLQAAPCEPVEWAGPFIRGDTEQDFFVTPKDVFTILSWLYLGRPTLPCLAAADANADGKIDISDPIWMMVWLFMGGSPLPPPVECGISSRPGDIALGCERGWCQ
;
A
#
# COMPACT_ATOMS: atom_id res chain seq x y z
N MET A 1 -64.76 -57.32 10.92
CA MET A 1 -64.96 -55.95 11.44
C MET A 1 -64.49 -55.90 12.89
N LYS A 2 -63.68 -54.88 13.21
CA LYS A 2 -63.12 -54.46 14.52
C LYS A 2 -61.66 -54.84 14.78
N ASN A 3 -60.80 -53.83 14.56
CA ASN A 3 -59.41 -53.67 14.98
C ASN A 3 -59.30 -53.50 16.51
N LEU A 4 -58.17 -53.92 17.08
CA LEU A 4 -57.43 -53.50 18.29
C LEU A 4 -56.82 -54.77 18.93
N LEU A 5 -55.51 -54.96 19.11
CA LEU A 5 -54.51 -54.09 19.75
C LEU A 5 -53.10 -54.44 19.25
N ALA A 6 -52.33 -53.41 18.92
CA ALA A 6 -50.90 -53.45 18.73
C ALA A 6 -50.20 -53.15 20.08
N THR A 7 -49.64 -54.17 20.72
CA THR A 7 -48.76 -54.00 21.89
C THR A 7 -47.84 -55.21 21.99
N THR A 8 -46.52 -54.99 21.86
CA THR A 8 -45.35 -55.77 22.38
C THR A 8 -44.19 -55.89 21.37
N LEU A 9 -43.63 -54.77 20.92
CA LEU A 9 -42.27 -54.73 20.35
C LEU A 9 -41.60 -53.41 20.77
N LEU A 10 -41.18 -53.32 22.03
CA LEU A 10 -40.49 -52.14 22.55
C LEU A 10 -39.39 -52.56 23.53
N SER A 11 -38.32 -53.21 23.06
CA SER A 11 -37.15 -53.46 23.91
C SER A 11 -35.85 -53.91 23.21
N VAL A 12 -35.55 -53.55 21.95
CA VAL A 12 -34.23 -53.93 21.37
C VAL A 12 -33.55 -52.87 20.47
N PHE A 13 -34.16 -51.72 20.13
CA PHE A 13 -33.58 -50.86 19.08
C PHE A 13 -33.43 -49.37 19.39
N VAL A 14 -33.00 -48.97 20.59
CA VAL A 14 -32.44 -47.61 20.81
C VAL A 14 -31.46 -47.63 21.99
N LEU A 15 -30.24 -48.14 21.80
CA LEU A 15 -29.17 -48.02 22.81
C LEU A 15 -27.76 -47.91 22.21
N PHE A 16 -27.63 -47.47 20.96
CA PHE A 16 -26.31 -47.19 20.33
C PHE A 16 -26.30 -45.95 19.44
N THR A 17 -26.86 -44.83 19.92
CA THR A 17 -26.57 -43.49 19.35
C THR A 17 -26.46 -42.43 20.45
N LEU A 18 -25.67 -42.68 21.50
CA LEU A 18 -25.31 -41.69 22.52
C LEU A 18 -23.78 -41.60 22.65
N ALA A 19 -23.14 -41.02 21.62
CA ALA A 19 -21.80 -40.42 21.58
C ALA A 19 -21.44 -40.30 20.09
N SER A 20 -21.83 -39.26 19.35
CA SER A 20 -21.38 -37.88 19.54
C SER A 20 -22.32 -36.89 18.83
N ASN A 21 -23.56 -36.75 19.29
CA ASN A 21 -24.18 -35.43 19.16
C ASN A 21 -23.57 -34.54 20.25
N GLN A 22 -22.29 -34.19 20.08
CA GLN A 22 -21.91 -32.85 20.51
C GLN A 22 -22.91 -31.94 19.78
N PRO A 23 -23.65 -31.06 20.45
CA PRO A 23 -24.24 -29.95 19.71
C PRO A 23 -23.05 -29.34 18.97
N ILE A 24 -23.04 -29.44 17.63
CA ILE A 24 -22.09 -28.64 16.85
C ILE A 24 -22.44 -27.23 17.30
N ALA A 25 -21.56 -26.65 18.10
CA ALA A 25 -21.67 -25.28 18.50
C ALA A 25 -21.60 -24.49 17.19
N LEU A 26 -22.76 -24.18 16.61
CA LEU A 26 -22.89 -23.07 15.68
C LEU A 26 -22.84 -21.77 16.50
N SER A 27 -21.78 -21.66 17.29
CA SER A 27 -21.31 -20.47 17.98
C SER A 27 -19.81 -20.34 17.77
N GLY A 28 -19.30 -20.93 16.68
CA GLY A 28 -17.99 -20.54 16.16
C GLY A 28 -18.12 -19.09 15.70
N CYS A 29 -17.39 -18.22 16.37
CA CYS A 29 -17.04 -16.93 15.80
C CYS A 29 -16.48 -17.13 14.38
N PRO A 30 -16.70 -16.19 13.45
CA PRO A 30 -16.02 -16.21 12.16
C PRO A 30 -14.49 -16.28 12.36
N ASP A 31 -13.85 -17.15 11.59
CA ASP A 31 -12.41 -17.40 11.54
C ASP A 31 -12.07 -17.54 10.04
N PHE A 32 -11.51 -16.49 9.44
CA PHE A 32 -11.34 -16.40 7.98
C PHE A 32 -10.15 -17.20 7.45
N ASP A 33 -9.10 -17.35 8.25
CA ASP A 33 -7.87 -18.02 7.85
C ASP A 33 -7.70 -19.43 8.47
N SER A 34 -8.66 -19.83 9.32
CA SER A 34 -8.78 -21.15 9.92
C SER A 34 -7.62 -21.51 10.86
N ASP A 35 -7.07 -20.52 11.56
CA ASP A 35 -5.97 -20.70 12.49
C ASP A 35 -6.42 -21.08 13.92
N GLY A 36 -7.73 -20.99 14.18
CA GLY A 36 -8.36 -21.34 15.46
C GLY A 36 -8.64 -20.15 16.37
N ILE A 37 -8.36 -18.92 15.94
CA ILE A 37 -8.68 -17.67 16.63
C ILE A 37 -9.87 -17.00 15.92
N CYS A 38 -10.70 -16.31 16.70
CA CYS A 38 -11.85 -15.58 16.16
C CYS A 38 -11.38 -14.28 15.49
N ASN A 39 -11.96 -13.89 14.35
CA ASN A 39 -11.60 -12.64 13.65
C ASN A 39 -11.56 -11.38 14.54
N ASP A 40 -12.44 -11.28 15.55
CA ASP A 40 -12.51 -10.12 16.45
C ASP A 40 -11.38 -10.13 17.51
N ASP A 41 -10.74 -11.28 17.71
CA ASP A 41 -9.65 -11.54 18.66
C ASP A 41 -8.32 -11.89 17.95
N ASP A 42 -8.31 -11.88 16.61
CA ASP A 42 -7.19 -12.31 15.76
C ASP A 42 -6.41 -11.09 15.25
N ASN A 43 -5.16 -10.96 15.71
CA ASN A 43 -4.26 -9.88 15.30
C ASN A 43 -3.79 -9.99 13.82
N CYS A 44 -4.13 -11.08 13.12
CA CYS A 44 -3.92 -11.28 11.69
C CYS A 44 -5.08 -12.01 10.99
N PHE A 45 -6.32 -11.50 11.07
CA PHE A 45 -7.57 -12.13 10.55
C PHE A 45 -7.60 -12.74 9.12
N LEU A 46 -6.57 -12.55 8.28
CA LEU A 46 -6.45 -13.14 6.95
C LEU A 46 -5.21 -14.02 6.78
N THR A 47 -4.35 -14.13 7.78
CA THR A 47 -3.05 -14.81 7.72
C THR A 47 -2.82 -15.62 8.99
N SER A 48 -3.01 -16.94 8.86
CA SER A 48 -2.95 -17.87 9.98
C SER A 48 -1.69 -17.71 10.86
N ASN A 49 -1.91 -17.39 12.13
CA ASN A 49 -0.90 -17.30 13.19
C ASN A 49 -1.48 -17.74 14.56
N PRO A 50 -1.63 -19.06 14.78
CA PRO A 50 -2.23 -19.58 16.01
C PRO A 50 -1.51 -19.21 17.32
N ASP A 51 -0.27 -18.72 17.24
CA ASP A 51 0.51 -18.24 18.38
C ASP A 51 0.26 -16.76 18.71
N GLN A 52 -0.42 -16.01 17.83
CA GLN A 52 -0.78 -14.60 17.99
C GLN A 52 0.42 -13.75 18.42
N ALA A 53 1.60 -14.05 17.86
CA ALA A 53 2.81 -13.28 18.13
C ALA A 53 2.63 -11.83 17.63
N ASP A 54 3.03 -10.88 18.46
CA ASP A 54 2.95 -9.42 18.26
C ASP A 54 4.10 -8.82 19.10
N ALA A 55 5.27 -8.69 18.48
CA ALA A 55 6.51 -8.42 19.17
C ALA A 55 6.66 -6.97 19.65
N ASP A 56 6.01 -6.01 18.98
CA ASP A 56 6.03 -4.59 19.35
C ASP A 56 4.77 -4.11 20.07
N GLY A 57 3.67 -4.86 20.02
CA GLY A 57 2.45 -4.60 20.76
C GLY A 57 1.55 -3.56 20.10
N ASP A 58 1.61 -3.38 18.78
CA ASP A 58 0.74 -2.47 18.03
C ASP A 58 -0.67 -3.05 17.76
N GLY A 59 -0.86 -4.34 18.06
CA GLY A 59 -2.11 -5.07 17.86
C GLY A 59 -2.24 -5.76 16.50
N ARG A 60 -1.19 -5.74 15.68
CA ARG A 60 -1.04 -6.50 14.44
C ARG A 60 -0.04 -7.62 14.68
N GLY A 61 -0.34 -8.83 14.21
CA GLY A 61 0.55 -9.95 14.44
C GLY A 61 1.79 -9.93 13.53
N ASP A 62 2.90 -10.50 14.03
CA ASP A 62 4.21 -10.54 13.36
C ASP A 62 4.15 -11.03 11.91
N VAL A 63 3.20 -11.92 11.57
CA VAL A 63 3.08 -12.52 10.24
C VAL A 63 2.39 -11.62 9.21
N CYS A 64 1.60 -10.65 9.67
CA CYS A 64 0.84 -9.73 8.82
C CYS A 64 1.24 -8.26 9.03
N ASP A 65 2.19 -8.03 9.93
CA ASP A 65 2.86 -6.76 10.13
C ASP A 65 4.05 -6.58 9.18
N GLN A 66 4.11 -5.40 8.57
CA GLN A 66 5.24 -4.98 7.74
C GLN A 66 6.40 -4.51 8.60
N CYS A 67 6.12 -4.04 9.83
CA CYS A 67 7.10 -3.50 10.76
C CYS A 67 7.03 -4.17 12.14
N PRO A 68 7.24 -5.51 12.23
CA PRO A 68 7.02 -6.32 13.44
C PRO A 68 7.95 -6.03 14.63
N ALA A 69 8.73 -4.95 14.58
CA ALA A 69 9.63 -4.52 15.64
C ALA A 69 9.44 -3.03 15.98
N ASP A 70 8.45 -2.37 15.38
CA ASP A 70 8.20 -0.95 15.52
C ASP A 70 6.69 -0.65 15.67
N PRO A 71 6.23 -0.30 16.88
CA PRO A 71 4.82 -0.12 17.13
C PRO A 71 4.22 1.11 16.43
N ASP A 72 5.07 2.03 15.97
CA ASP A 72 4.64 3.21 15.21
C ASP A 72 4.63 2.95 13.69
N ASN A 73 5.07 1.76 13.24
CA ASN A 73 5.19 1.35 11.85
C ASN A 73 6.03 2.35 10.99
N ASP A 74 5.91 2.25 9.67
CA ASP A 74 6.43 3.24 8.72
C ASP A 74 5.61 4.55 8.78
N ILE A 75 5.98 5.46 9.68
CA ILE A 75 5.22 6.69 9.99
C ILE A 75 5.27 7.74 8.86
N ASP A 76 6.30 7.71 8.01
CA ASP A 76 6.45 8.64 6.88
C ASP A 76 6.17 8.01 5.50
N HIS A 77 5.84 6.71 5.49
CA HIS A 77 5.46 5.91 4.33
C HIS A 77 6.55 5.82 3.26
N ASP A 78 7.82 5.75 3.67
CA ASP A 78 8.96 5.57 2.78
C ASP A 78 9.33 4.10 2.50
N GLN A 79 8.53 3.17 3.04
CA GLN A 79 8.67 1.71 3.00
C GLN A 79 9.78 1.16 3.91
N ILE A 80 10.24 1.95 4.89
CA ILE A 80 11.23 1.56 5.87
C ILE A 80 10.63 1.75 7.26
N CYS A 81 10.68 0.70 8.07
CA CYS A 81 10.18 0.74 9.43
C CYS A 81 11.03 1.70 10.29
N GLY A 82 10.40 2.45 11.19
CA GLY A 82 11.07 3.48 11.97
C GLY A 82 12.18 2.96 12.89
N ASP A 83 12.18 1.68 13.25
CA ASP A 83 13.28 1.03 13.98
C ASP A 83 14.55 0.81 13.13
N VAL A 84 14.40 0.75 11.80
CA VAL A 84 15.48 0.56 10.82
C VAL A 84 15.80 1.87 10.06
N ASP A 85 14.83 2.77 9.98
CA ASP A 85 14.95 4.05 9.30
C ASP A 85 15.93 4.97 10.04
N ASN A 86 16.91 5.51 9.30
CA ASN A 86 17.84 6.48 9.84
C ASN A 86 17.24 7.89 10.01
N CYS A 87 16.06 8.14 9.45
CA CYS A 87 15.23 9.33 9.64
C CYS A 87 13.72 9.03 9.76
N PRO A 88 13.27 8.42 10.90
CA PRO A 88 11.90 7.90 11.12
C PRO A 88 10.73 8.88 11.10
N GLY A 89 10.85 10.06 10.52
CA GLY A 89 9.74 11.00 10.37
C GLY A 89 9.96 11.91 9.17
N LEU A 90 10.84 11.51 8.28
CA LEU A 90 11.20 12.20 7.07
C LEU A 90 11.44 11.18 5.98
N TRP A 91 10.49 11.13 5.05
CA TRP A 91 10.55 10.28 3.88
C TRP A 91 11.94 10.30 3.21
N ASN A 92 12.65 9.18 3.26
CA ASN A 92 13.98 9.02 2.68
C ASN A 92 14.25 7.54 2.30
N PRO A 93 13.53 6.99 1.30
CA PRO A 93 13.57 5.56 0.97
C PRO A 93 14.95 5.08 0.48
N ASP A 94 15.86 6.01 0.15
CA ASP A 94 17.23 5.72 -0.24
C ASP A 94 18.20 5.59 0.95
N GLN A 95 17.77 5.99 2.15
CA GLN A 95 18.54 6.02 3.40
C GLN A 95 19.89 6.75 3.26
N LEU A 96 20.01 7.66 2.30
CA LEU A 96 21.24 8.43 2.06
C LEU A 96 21.36 9.63 3.01
N GLN A 97 20.27 10.01 3.65
CA GLN A 97 20.27 11.06 4.64
C GLN A 97 20.86 10.56 5.96
N ALA A 98 21.98 11.14 6.39
CA ALA A 98 22.53 10.91 7.72
C ALA A 98 22.12 12.05 8.65
N ALA A 99 21.97 11.75 9.95
CA ALA A 99 21.60 12.73 10.96
C ALA A 99 22.45 14.02 10.88
N PRO A 100 21.84 15.22 10.96
CA PRO A 100 20.44 15.47 11.34
C PRO A 100 19.43 15.21 10.21
N CYS A 101 18.28 14.64 10.59
CA CYS A 101 17.12 14.42 9.72
C CYS A 101 16.40 15.74 9.50
N GLU A 102 16.94 16.53 8.58
CA GLU A 102 16.40 17.82 8.17
C GLU A 102 15.57 17.62 6.90
N PRO A 103 14.35 18.19 6.78
CA PRO A 103 13.53 18.00 5.61
C PRO A 103 14.29 18.37 4.33
N VAL A 104 14.24 17.50 3.33
CA VAL A 104 14.89 17.77 2.04
C VAL A 104 14.26 19.03 1.45
N GLU A 105 14.96 20.16 1.50
CA GLU A 105 14.42 21.45 1.03
C GLU A 105 14.28 21.53 -0.50
N TRP A 106 14.57 20.44 -1.21
CA TRP A 106 14.58 20.38 -2.65
C TRP A 106 14.31 18.97 -3.19
N ALA A 107 13.64 18.90 -4.34
CA ALA A 107 13.52 17.70 -5.16
C ALA A 107 14.43 17.81 -6.39
N GLY A 108 15.05 16.70 -6.79
CA GLY A 108 15.80 16.59 -8.04
C GLY A 108 17.20 15.96 -7.90
N PRO A 109 18.09 16.16 -8.89
CA PRO A 109 17.88 16.97 -10.07
C PRO A 109 16.94 16.32 -11.10
N PHE A 110 16.10 17.10 -11.80
CA PHE A 110 15.20 16.60 -12.85
C PHE A 110 14.88 17.64 -13.92
N ILE A 111 14.24 17.19 -15.00
CA ILE A 111 13.58 18.04 -16.01
C ILE A 111 12.07 17.78 -15.88
N ARG A 112 11.30 18.82 -15.61
CA ARG A 112 9.84 18.71 -15.51
C ARG A 112 9.27 18.26 -16.85
N GLY A 113 8.41 17.25 -16.80
CA GLY A 113 7.83 16.60 -17.97
C GLY A 113 8.72 15.53 -18.61
N ASP A 114 9.98 15.34 -18.20
CA ASP A 114 10.81 14.21 -18.66
C ASP A 114 10.63 13.03 -17.69
N THR A 115 9.64 12.20 -18.01
CA THR A 115 9.19 11.10 -17.14
C THR A 115 9.85 9.78 -17.46
N GLU A 116 10.48 9.67 -18.63
CA GLU A 116 11.30 8.51 -18.99
C GLU A 116 12.80 8.75 -18.85
N GLN A 117 13.19 9.96 -18.44
CA GLN A 117 14.56 10.38 -18.14
C GLN A 117 15.50 10.22 -19.33
N ASP A 118 15.02 10.58 -20.53
CA ASP A 118 15.82 10.54 -21.74
C ASP A 118 16.35 11.93 -22.16
N PHE A 119 16.17 12.93 -21.30
CA PHE A 119 16.51 14.34 -21.45
C PHE A 119 15.61 15.13 -22.39
N PHE A 120 14.56 14.52 -22.94
CA PHE A 120 13.65 15.18 -23.86
C PHE A 120 12.22 15.13 -23.33
N VAL A 121 11.59 16.29 -23.24
CA VAL A 121 10.14 16.35 -22.98
C VAL A 121 9.40 16.14 -24.29
N THR A 122 8.79 14.97 -24.46
CA THR A 122 8.13 14.54 -25.69
C THR A 122 6.71 14.04 -25.41
N PRO A 123 5.92 13.70 -26.46
CA PRO A 123 4.64 13.04 -26.26
C PRO A 123 4.76 11.66 -25.60
N LYS A 124 5.94 11.03 -25.63
CA LYS A 124 6.17 9.73 -25.01
C LYS A 124 6.07 9.81 -23.48
N ASP A 125 6.57 10.90 -22.91
CA ASP A 125 6.41 11.21 -21.49
C ASP A 125 4.96 11.35 -21.06
N VAL A 126 4.15 12.00 -21.89
CA VAL A 126 2.71 12.13 -21.67
C VAL A 126 2.06 10.74 -21.56
N PHE A 127 2.46 9.80 -22.42
CA PHE A 127 1.96 8.43 -22.37
C PHE A 127 2.46 7.65 -21.15
N THR A 128 3.65 7.98 -20.62
CA THR A 128 4.16 7.39 -19.37
C THR A 128 3.27 7.77 -18.20
N ILE A 129 2.91 9.04 -18.03
CA ILE A 129 2.01 9.51 -16.96
C ILE A 129 0.63 8.85 -17.09
N LEU A 130 0.05 8.86 -18.30
CA LEU A 130 -1.26 8.24 -18.55
C LEU A 130 -1.25 6.73 -18.29
N SER A 131 -0.16 6.05 -18.65
CA SER A 131 -0.02 4.62 -18.42
C SER A 131 0.13 4.31 -16.92
N TRP A 132 0.82 5.16 -16.17
CA TRP A 132 0.92 5.03 -14.72
C TRP A 132 -0.44 5.25 -14.05
N LEU A 133 -1.16 6.32 -14.41
CA LEU A 133 -2.48 6.65 -13.86
C LEU A 133 -3.56 5.60 -14.13
N TYR A 134 -3.60 5.03 -15.34
CA TYR A 134 -4.75 4.25 -15.80
C TYR A 134 -4.46 2.79 -16.14
N LEU A 135 -3.18 2.40 -16.32
CA LEU A 135 -2.82 1.09 -16.85
C LEU A 135 -1.90 0.26 -15.92
N GLY A 136 -1.63 0.74 -14.69
CA GLY A 136 -0.84 -0.01 -13.69
C GLY A 136 0.58 -0.34 -14.17
N ARG A 137 1.19 0.55 -14.94
CA ARG A 137 2.52 0.39 -15.55
C ARG A 137 3.66 0.71 -14.55
N PRO A 138 4.94 0.36 -14.88
CA PRO A 138 6.08 0.54 -13.99
C PRO A 138 6.19 1.96 -13.41
N THR A 139 6.77 2.03 -12.22
CA THR A 139 6.97 3.22 -11.39
C THR A 139 7.57 4.39 -12.17
N LEU A 140 7.04 5.59 -11.97
CA LEU A 140 7.63 6.83 -12.46
C LEU A 140 8.97 7.07 -11.74
N PRO A 141 10.11 7.21 -12.44
CA PRO A 141 11.41 7.42 -11.81
C PRO A 141 11.53 8.73 -11.02
N CYS A 142 10.75 9.74 -11.41
CA CYS A 142 10.69 11.04 -10.76
C CYS A 142 9.24 11.53 -10.74
N LEU A 143 8.61 11.49 -9.58
CA LEU A 143 7.21 11.90 -9.40
C LEU A 143 7.07 13.42 -9.56
N ALA A 144 8.02 14.20 -9.06
CA ALA A 144 8.08 15.65 -9.29
C ALA A 144 8.20 16.04 -10.78
N ALA A 145 8.79 15.19 -11.62
CA ALA A 145 8.82 15.42 -13.08
C ALA A 145 7.46 15.14 -13.73
N ALA A 146 6.69 14.21 -13.18
CA ALA A 146 5.36 13.83 -13.68
C ALA A 146 4.26 14.82 -13.29
N ASP A 147 4.43 15.58 -12.20
CA ASP A 147 3.62 16.76 -11.88
C ASP A 147 4.02 17.92 -12.82
N ALA A 148 3.56 17.83 -14.06
CA ALA A 148 3.95 18.73 -15.14
C ALA A 148 3.36 20.13 -14.97
N ASN A 149 2.22 20.27 -14.29
CA ASN A 149 1.62 21.57 -14.01
C ASN A 149 2.13 22.20 -12.69
N ALA A 150 2.90 21.44 -11.90
CA ALA A 150 3.52 21.80 -10.63
C ALA A 150 2.51 22.20 -9.53
N ASP A 151 1.38 21.50 -9.44
CA ASP A 151 0.32 21.73 -8.45
C ASP A 151 0.41 20.84 -7.20
N GLY A 152 1.41 19.97 -7.15
CA GLY A 152 1.69 19.05 -6.04
C GLY A 152 0.90 17.74 -6.10
N LYS A 153 0.28 17.43 -7.25
CA LYS A 153 -0.44 16.18 -7.49
C LYS A 153 -0.05 15.64 -8.85
N ILE A 154 -0.16 14.32 -9.01
CA ILE A 154 -0.02 13.67 -10.31
C ILE A 154 -1.42 13.20 -10.69
N ASP A 155 -2.05 13.90 -11.62
CA ASP A 155 -3.37 13.58 -12.14
C ASP A 155 -3.51 13.86 -13.65
N ILE A 156 -4.72 13.80 -14.19
CA ILE A 156 -4.95 13.98 -15.63
C ILE A 156 -4.57 15.38 -16.14
N SER A 157 -4.49 16.37 -15.24
CA SER A 157 -4.15 17.73 -15.62
C SER A 157 -2.70 17.86 -16.08
N ASP A 158 -1.79 17.00 -15.61
CA ASP A 158 -0.38 16.97 -16.00
C ASP A 158 -0.16 16.61 -17.48
N PRO A 159 -0.62 15.44 -17.98
CA PRO A 159 -0.49 15.10 -19.38
C PRO A 159 -1.26 16.09 -20.28
N ILE A 160 -2.36 16.69 -19.79
CA ILE A 160 -3.08 17.73 -20.52
C ILE A 160 -2.20 18.98 -20.67
N TRP A 161 -1.57 19.44 -19.59
CA TRP A 161 -0.70 20.62 -19.61
C TRP A 161 0.46 20.44 -20.59
N MET A 162 1.11 19.27 -20.55
CA MET A 162 2.20 18.92 -21.48
C MET A 162 1.72 18.92 -22.92
N MET A 163 0.56 18.32 -23.22
CA MET A 163 0.04 18.26 -24.59
C MET A 163 -0.32 19.65 -25.12
N VAL A 164 -0.91 20.49 -24.28
CA VAL A 164 -1.25 21.88 -24.61
C VAL A 164 0.02 22.70 -24.86
N TRP A 165 1.07 22.51 -24.07
CA TRP A 165 2.36 23.15 -24.29
C TRP A 165 3.06 22.65 -25.58
N LEU A 166 3.21 21.34 -25.75
CA LEU A 166 3.94 20.70 -26.87
C LEU A 166 3.32 21.02 -28.24
N PHE A 167 1.98 21.03 -28.34
CA PHE A 167 1.31 21.07 -29.64
C PHE A 167 0.45 22.31 -29.87
N MET A 168 -0.05 22.94 -28.80
CA MET A 168 -1.02 24.02 -28.90
C MET A 168 -0.45 25.40 -28.56
N GLY A 169 0.86 25.49 -28.28
CA GLY A 169 1.53 26.74 -27.93
C GLY A 169 1.07 27.29 -26.58
N GLY A 170 0.66 26.41 -25.66
CA GLY A 170 0.31 26.76 -24.29
C GLY A 170 1.48 27.29 -23.47
N SER A 171 1.19 27.64 -22.22
CA SER A 171 2.20 28.09 -21.27
C SER A 171 3.30 27.02 -21.10
N PRO A 172 4.58 27.40 -21.06
CA PRO A 172 5.68 26.47 -20.80
C PRO A 172 5.52 25.78 -19.45
N LEU A 173 6.15 24.62 -19.34
CA LEU A 173 6.23 23.90 -18.07
C LEU A 173 6.86 24.79 -17.00
N PRO A 174 6.35 24.76 -15.76
CA PRO A 174 7.03 25.36 -14.63
C PRO A 174 8.46 24.79 -14.48
N PRO A 175 9.42 25.58 -13.95
CA PRO A 175 10.76 25.08 -13.72
C PRO A 175 10.75 23.88 -12.74
N PRO A 176 11.75 22.97 -12.81
CA PRO A 176 12.92 23.03 -13.68
C PRO A 176 12.64 22.52 -15.10
N VAL A 177 12.92 23.30 -16.15
CA VAL A 177 12.75 22.90 -17.57
C VAL A 177 14.08 22.48 -18.24
N GLU A 178 15.16 22.58 -17.48
CA GLU A 178 16.48 22.02 -17.73
C GLU A 178 16.85 21.24 -16.46
N CYS A 179 17.88 20.41 -16.52
CA CYS A 179 18.27 19.64 -15.34
C CYS A 179 18.55 20.55 -14.15
N GLY A 180 17.75 20.42 -13.10
CA GLY A 180 17.84 21.28 -11.93
C GLY A 180 17.04 20.77 -10.75
N ILE A 181 17.17 21.47 -9.63
CA ILE A 181 16.45 21.19 -8.39
C ILE A 181 15.22 22.10 -8.26
N SER A 182 14.22 21.67 -7.51
CA SER A 182 13.04 22.46 -7.18
C SER A 182 12.82 22.51 -5.67
N SER A 183 12.55 23.70 -5.13
CA SER A 183 12.18 23.91 -3.72
C SER A 183 10.67 24.07 -3.52
N ARG A 184 9.85 23.69 -4.50
CA ARG A 184 8.39 23.73 -4.36
C ARG A 184 7.95 22.67 -3.35
N PRO A 185 7.08 23.00 -2.37
CA PRO A 185 6.58 22.02 -1.41
C PRO A 185 5.93 20.79 -2.06
N GLY A 186 5.21 20.98 -3.17
CA GLY A 186 4.63 19.88 -3.94
C GLY A 186 5.67 18.95 -4.57
N ASP A 187 6.72 19.52 -5.17
CA ASP A 187 7.80 18.71 -5.76
C ASP A 187 8.59 17.97 -4.67
N ILE A 188 8.85 18.62 -3.53
CA ILE A 188 9.51 18.01 -2.37
C ILE A 188 8.68 16.83 -1.85
N ALA A 189 7.37 17.02 -1.68
CA ALA A 189 6.48 15.97 -1.19
C ALA A 189 6.30 14.81 -2.18
N LEU A 190 6.40 15.07 -3.49
CA LEU A 190 6.36 14.01 -4.50
C LEU A 190 7.69 13.27 -4.63
N GLY A 191 8.82 13.94 -4.38
CA GLY A 191 10.14 13.34 -4.48
C GLY A 191 10.61 13.07 -5.92
N CYS A 192 11.89 12.72 -6.05
CA CYS A 192 12.54 12.43 -7.32
C CYS A 192 13.70 11.45 -7.11
N GLU A 193 13.36 10.22 -6.72
CA GLU A 193 14.25 9.24 -6.08
C GLU A 193 15.32 8.66 -7.02
N ARG A 194 15.23 8.94 -8.33
CA ARG A 194 16.22 8.51 -9.33
C ARG A 194 16.45 9.56 -10.41
N GLY A 195 16.46 10.85 -10.07
CA GLY A 195 16.69 11.94 -11.02
C GLY A 195 18.07 11.89 -11.71
N TRP A 196 18.26 11.03 -12.71
CA TRP A 196 19.46 11.03 -13.54
C TRP A 196 19.30 12.10 -14.61
N CYS A 197 19.70 13.34 -14.30
CA CYS A 197 19.88 14.36 -15.35
C CYS A 197 21.28 15.00 -15.39
N GLN A 198 22.30 14.33 -14.84
CA GLN A 198 23.70 14.77 -14.92
C GLN A 198 24.36 14.47 -16.28
#